data_AF-A0A7L8V7Y0-F1
#
_entry.id   AF-A0A7L8V7Y0-F1
#
_cell.length_a   1.000
_cell.length_b   1.000
_cell.length_c   1.000
_cell.angle_alpha   90.00
_cell.angle_beta   90.00
_cell.angle_gamma   90.00
#
_symmetry.space_group_name_H-M   'P 1'
#
loop_
_entity.id
_entity.type
_entity.pdbx_description
1 polymer ?
#
loop_
_entity_poly.entity_id
_entity_poly.type
_entity_poly.pdbx_seq_one_letter_code
_entity_poly.pdbx_strand_id
1 'polypeptide(L)' 'MQLAVDVSMRNILHLISQMNLKEIEIIKNKIIEKELYFKKFKKDDIEDIMLDFKEAGYSEDFLADLENGLKKSSIYNEN' A
#
# COMPACT_ATOMS: atom_id res chain seq x y z
N MET A 1 -6.86 -15.73 -7.71
CA MET A 1 -6.98 -15.31 -9.11
C MET A 1 -7.20 -13.81 -9.16
N GLN A 2 -6.17 -13.02 -9.46
CA GLN A 2 -6.39 -11.65 -9.92
C GLN A 2 -6.85 -11.76 -11.38
N LEU A 3 -8.08 -11.33 -11.65
CA LEU A 3 -8.56 -11.14 -13.01
C LEU A 3 -7.76 -9.97 -13.61
N ALA A 4 -6.62 -10.25 -14.22
CA ALA A 4 -5.96 -9.30 -15.12
C ALA A 4 -6.78 -9.23 -16.41
N VAL A 5 -7.93 -8.55 -16.34
CA VAL A 5 -8.65 -8.17 -17.55
C VAL A 5 -7.81 -7.08 -18.20
N ASP A 6 -7.24 -7.35 -19.37
CA ASP A 6 -6.54 -6.36 -20.18
C ASP A 6 -7.57 -5.38 -20.76
N VAL A 7 -8.05 -4.46 -19.90
CA VAL A 7 -8.99 -3.42 -20.29
C VAL A 7 -8.18 -2.25 -20.82
N SER A 8 -8.23 -2.03 -22.13
CA SER A 8 -7.59 -0.86 -22.72
C SER A 8 -8.17 0.44 -22.13
N MET A 9 -7.31 1.42 -21.88
CA MET A 9 -7.71 2.74 -21.37
C MET A 9 -8.82 3.37 -22.22
N ARG A 10 -8.79 3.15 -23.54
CA ARG A 10 -9.83 3.63 -24.47
C ARG A 10 -11.22 3.08 -24.13
N ASN A 11 -11.31 1.81 -23.75
CA ASN A 11 -12.58 1.19 -23.38
C ASN A 11 -13.11 1.76 -22.06
N ILE A 12 -12.22 2.03 -21.09
CA ILE A 12 -12.59 2.65 -19.80
C ILE A 12 -13.16 4.06 -20.03
N LEU A 13 -12.47 4.88 -20.83
CA LEU A 13 -12.91 6.24 -21.14
C LEU A 13 -14.23 6.25 -21.92
N HIS A 14 -14.43 5.30 -22.83
CA HIS A 14 -15.68 5.15 -23.54
C HIS A 14 -16.83 4.82 -22.59
N LEU A 15 -16.64 3.90 -21.64
CA LEU A 15 -17.67 3.56 -20.65
C LEU A 15 -18.01 4.75 -19.73
N ILE A 16 -17.00 5.49 -19.28
CA ILE A 16 -17.20 6.68 -18.44
C ILE A 16 -17.99 7.77 -19.18
N SER A 17 -17.76 7.94 -20.49
CA SER A 17 -18.43 8.99 -21.27
C SER A 17 -19.93 8.74 -21.48
N GLN A 18 -20.41 7.50 -21.29
CA GLN A 18 -21.82 7.14 -21.38
C GLN A 18 -22.58 7.35 -20.06
N MET A 19 -21.89 7.69 -18.98
CA MET A 19 -22.49 7.83 -17.65
C MET A 19 -23.11 9.22 -17.46
N ASN A 20 -24.09 9.30 -16.57
CA ASN A 20 -24.65 10.60 -16.17
C ASN A 20 -23.73 11.31 -15.17
N LEU A 21 -23.95 12.61 -14.99
CA LEU A 21 -23.10 13.45 -14.13
C LEU A 21 -22.99 12.92 -12.68
N LYS A 22 -24.07 12.36 -12.14
CA LYS A 22 -24.08 11.81 -10.77
C LYS A 22 -23.20 10.57 -10.67
N GLU A 23 -23.26 9.69 -11.66
CA GLU A 23 -22.43 8.49 -11.73
C GLU A 23 -20.95 8.83 -11.94
N ILE A 24 -20.65 9.81 -12.79
CA ILE A 24 -19.29 10.32 -13.00
C ILE A 24 -18.72 10.85 -11.68
N GLU A 25 -19.51 11.63 -10.93
CA GLU A 25 -19.06 12.20 -9.65
C GLU A 25 -18.79 11.12 -8.60
N ILE A 26 -19.63 10.07 -8.54
CA ILE A 26 -19.43 8.92 -7.66
C ILE A 26 -18.14 8.18 -8.01
N ILE A 27 -17.85 7.97 -9.30
CA ILE A 27 -16.63 7.29 -9.75
C ILE A 27 -15.40 8.11 -9.45
N LYS A 28 -15.43 9.43 -9.72
CA LYS A 28 -14.35 10.35 -9.38
C LYS A 28 -14.01 10.27 -7.89
N ASN A 29 -15.02 10.38 -7.03
CA ASN A 29 -14.82 10.33 -5.58
C ASN A 29 -14.32 8.96 -5.13
N LYS A 30 -14.86 7.87 -5.68
CA LYS A 30 -14.37 6.52 -5.37
C LYS A 30 -12.95 6.25 -5.84
N ILE A 31 -12.51 6.79 -6.99
CA ILE A 31 -11.13 6.67 -7.48
C ILE A 31 -10.17 7.40 -6.54
N ILE A 32 -10.58 8.58 -6.05
CA ILE A 32 -9.83 9.37 -5.06
C ILE A 32 -9.80 8.66 -3.70
N GLU A 33 -10.95 8.19 -3.21
CA GLU A 33 -11.11 7.50 -1.93
C GLU A 33 -10.46 6.10 -1.89
N LYS A 34 -10.41 5.39 -3.02
CA LYS A 34 -9.77 4.06 -3.09
C LYS A 34 -8.25 4.09 -3.06
N GLU A 35 -7.62 5.25 -2.88
CA GLU A 35 -6.18 5.36 -2.73
C GLU A 35 -5.43 4.70 -3.90
N LEU A 36 -5.91 4.95 -5.12
CA LEU A 36 -5.12 4.70 -6.35
C LEU A 36 -3.83 5.54 -6.36
N TYR A 37 -3.77 6.58 -5.52
CA TYR A 37 -2.53 7.18 -5.07
C TYR A 37 -1.94 6.30 -3.98
N PHE A 38 -0.75 5.75 -4.26
CA PHE A 38 0.09 5.06 -3.27
C PHE A 38 -0.09 5.69 -1.89
N LYS A 39 -0.68 4.93 -0.96
CA LYS A 39 -0.66 5.25 0.47
C LYS A 39 0.71 5.78 0.81
N LYS A 40 0.80 6.97 1.42
CA LYS A 40 2.06 7.38 2.03
C LYS A 40 2.47 6.23 2.95
N PHE A 41 3.67 5.71 2.73
CA PHE A 41 4.22 4.66 3.58
C PHE A 41 4.09 5.14 5.03
N LYS A 42 3.26 4.44 5.81
CA LYS A 42 3.14 4.69 7.24
C LYS A 42 4.09 3.69 7.89
N LYS A 43 5.20 4.20 8.41
CA LYS A 43 6.15 3.40 9.16
C LYS A 43 5.44 2.84 10.40
N ASP A 44 5.70 1.58 10.69
CA ASP A 44 5.21 0.92 11.90
C ASP A 44 6.27 1.03 13.00
N ASP A 45 5.90 0.87 14.26
CA ASP A 45 6.91 0.93 15.32
C ASP A 45 7.85 -0.27 15.23
N ILE A 46 9.15 -0.05 15.48
CA ILE A 46 10.15 -1.14 15.40
C ILE A 46 9.76 -2.29 16.31
N GLU A 47 9.20 -2.01 17.48
CA GLU A 47 8.74 -3.01 18.44
C GLU A 47 7.68 -3.94 17.84
N ASP A 48 6.68 -3.38 17.15
CA ASP A 48 5.60 -4.15 16.51
C ASP A 48 6.16 -5.01 15.36
N ILE A 49 7.07 -4.46 14.56
CA ILE A 49 7.76 -5.21 13.50
C ILE A 49 8.55 -6.38 14.12
N MET A 50 9.27 -6.15 15.22
CA MET A 50 10.05 -7.21 15.85
C MET A 50 9.17 -8.31 16.45
N LEU A 51 7.99 -7.97 16.98
CA LEU A 51 7.01 -8.93 17.48
C LEU A 51 6.50 -9.85 16.36
N ASP A 52 6.11 -9.29 15.21
CA ASP A 52 5.63 -10.08 14.07
C ASP A 52 6.63 -11.14 13.61
N PHE A 53 7.91 -10.76 13.47
CA PHE A 53 8.95 -11.69 13.06
C PHE A 53 9.31 -12.70 14.16
N LYS A 54 9.18 -12.33 15.43
CA LYS A 54 9.36 -13.27 16.53
C LYS A 54 8.25 -14.31 16.59
N GLU A 55 6.99 -13.90 16.41
CA GLU A 55 5.84 -14.81 16.36
C GLU A 55 5.90 -15.74 15.15
N ALA A 56 6.45 -15.28 14.04
CA ALA A 56 6.72 -16.11 12.86
C ALA A 56 7.88 -17.10 13.02
N GLY A 57 8.60 -17.07 14.16
CA GLY A 57 9.61 -18.08 14.52
C GLY A 57 10.96 -17.90 13.83
N TYR A 58 11.34 -16.68 13.49
CA TYR A 58 12.66 -16.38 12.93
C TYR A 58 13.77 -16.53 13.98
N SER A 59 15.01 -16.78 13.53
CA SER A 59 16.15 -16.98 14.43
C SER A 59 16.55 -15.68 15.13
N GLU A 60 17.06 -15.81 16.36
CA GLU A 60 17.51 -14.66 17.17
C GLU A 60 18.61 -13.84 16.45
N ASP A 61 19.53 -14.50 15.75
CA ASP A 61 20.58 -13.80 14.97
C ASP A 61 19.97 -12.93 13.86
N PHE A 62 18.94 -13.44 13.16
CA PHE A 62 18.23 -12.68 12.15
C PHE A 62 17.46 -11.51 12.76
N LEU A 63 16.79 -11.73 13.90
CA LEU A 63 16.06 -10.67 14.60
C LEU A 63 16.99 -9.54 15.04
N ALA A 64 18.17 -9.87 15.56
CA ALA A 64 19.18 -8.89 15.95
C ALA A 64 19.68 -8.06 14.75
N ASP A 65 19.93 -8.71 13.61
CA ASP A 65 20.34 -8.02 12.38
C ASP A 65 19.23 -7.11 11.83
N LEU A 66 17.99 -7.59 11.87
CA LEU A 66 16.81 -6.84 11.45
C LEU A 66 16.61 -5.58 12.31
N GLU A 67 16.61 -5.71 13.63
CA GLU A 67 16.42 -4.58 14.55
C GLU A 67 17.51 -3.51 14.35
N ASN A 68 18.77 -3.94 14.22
CA ASN A 68 19.89 -3.05 13.96
C ASN A 68 19.79 -2.36 12.59
N GLY A 69 19.33 -3.09 11.57
CA GLY A 69 19.09 -2.54 10.24
C GLY A 69 17.98 -1.50 10.24
N LEU A 70 16.86 -1.78 10.92
CA LEU A 70 15.73 -0.87 11.06
C LEU A 70 16.13 0.41 11.78
N LYS A 71 16.84 0.32 12.92
CA LYS A 71 17.33 1.51 13.66
C LYS A 71 18.27 2.41 12.84
N LYS A 72 19.03 1.83 11.92
CA LYS A 72 19.95 2.58 11.03
C LYS A 72 19.27 3.10 9.76
N SER A 73 18.05 2.65 9.47
CA SER A 73 17.29 3.07 8.30
C SER A 73 16.93 4.55 8.40
N SER A 74 17.05 5.28 7.30
CA SER A 74 16.71 6.71 7.22
C SER A 74 15.27 7.03 7.61
N ILE A 75 14.38 6.04 7.60
CA ILE A 75 12.95 6.19 7.94
C ILE A 75 12.72 6.15 9.47
N TYR A 76 13.56 5.43 10.20
CA TYR A 76 13.48 5.30 11.67
C TYR A 76 14.54 6.11 12.41
N ASN A 77 15.55 6.60 11.69
CA ASN A 77 16.60 7.46 12.19
C ASN A 77 16.26 8.96 12.02
N GLU A 78 14.99 9.31 12.25
CA GLU A 78 14.57 10.72 12.30
C GLU A 78 15.01 11.30 13.65
N ASN A 79 16.02 12.19 13.62
CA ASN A 79 16.37 13.06 14.75
C ASN A 79 15.23 14.03 15.08
#